data_AF-A0A947CLL3-F1
#
_entry.id   AF-A0A947CLL3-F1
#
_cell.length_a   1.000
_cell.length_b   1.000
_cell.length_c   1.000
_cell.angle_alpha   90.00
_cell.angle_beta   90.00
_cell.angle_gamma   90.00
#
_symmetry.space_group_name_H-M   'P 1'
#
loop_
_entity.id
_entity.type
_entity.pdbx_description
1 polymer ?
#
loop_
_entity_poly.entity_id
_entity_poly.type
_entity_poly.pdbx_seq_one_letter_code
_entity_poly.pdbx_strand_id
1 'polypeptide(L)'
;TLAAVTTLLRRSVQHAMTHRAESIERALTHARGMDRARAAEFVDLYVNRWTLEFGEQGEAAVRVFLEALCRAGVTPEATGLEFVGAAVGAGGSDAD
;
A
#
# COMPACT_ATOMS: atom_id res chain seq x y z
N THR A 1 -15.19 -2.40 -10.24
CA THR A 1 -15.37 -2.99 -8.89
C THR A 1 -14.24 -2.50 -8.00
N LEU A 2 -14.39 -2.57 -6.67
CA LEU A 2 -13.31 -2.18 -5.74
C LEU A 2 -12.04 -3.01 -5.97
N ALA A 3 -12.18 -4.34 -6.16
CA ALA A 3 -11.06 -5.23 -6.47
C ALA A 3 -10.28 -4.82 -7.74
N ALA A 4 -10.98 -4.35 -8.80
CA ALA A 4 -10.31 -3.87 -10.01
C ALA A 4 -9.48 -2.59 -9.75
N VAL A 5 -9.99 -1.68 -8.91
CA VAL A 5 -9.25 -0.48 -8.49
C VAL A 5 -8.03 -0.88 -7.67
N THR A 6 -8.17 -1.78 -6.69
CA THR A 6 -7.04 -2.27 -5.89
C THR A 6 -5.97 -2.94 -6.77
N THR A 7 -6.37 -3.73 -7.78
CA THR A 7 -5.41 -4.31 -8.74
C THR A 7 -4.64 -3.24 -9.50
N LEU A 8 -5.30 -2.18 -9.97
CA LEU A 8 -4.65 -1.08 -10.68
C LEU A 8 -3.69 -0.31 -9.76
N LEU A 9 -4.10 -0.03 -8.52
CA LEU A 9 -3.24 0.63 -7.53
C LEU A 9 -2.00 -0.21 -7.21
N ARG A 10 -2.17 -1.52 -6.96
CA ARG A 10 -1.05 -2.44 -6.74
C ARG A 10 -0.07 -2.43 -7.92
N ARG A 11 -0.58 -2.50 -9.16
CA ARG A 11 0.25 -2.42 -10.38
C ARG A 11 1.00 -1.09 -10.49
N SER A 12 0.35 0.02 -10.15
CA SER A 12 0.96 1.36 -10.16
C SER A 12 2.10 1.47 -9.14
N VAL A 13 1.88 1.02 -7.89
CA VAL A 13 2.91 1.01 -6.85
C VAL A 13 4.06 0.09 -7.25
N GLN A 14 3.76 -1.12 -7.74
CA GLN A 14 4.79 -2.06 -8.22
C GLN A 14 5.65 -1.44 -9.33
N HIS A 15 5.00 -0.79 -10.31
CA HIS A 15 5.72 -0.12 -11.40
C HIS A 15 6.63 0.99 -10.86
N ALA A 16 6.13 1.81 -9.92
CA ALA A 16 6.91 2.89 -9.33
C ALA A 16 8.13 2.38 -8.55
N MET A 17 7.99 1.26 -7.83
CA MET A 17 9.09 0.60 -7.12
C MET A 17 10.12 0.00 -8.08
N THR A 18 9.69 -0.65 -9.17
CA THR A 18 10.59 -1.19 -10.20
C THR A 18 11.35 -0.08 -10.93
N HIS A 19 10.72 1.07 -11.14
CA HIS A 19 11.31 2.24 -11.83
C HIS A 19 11.68 3.35 -10.85
N ARG A 20 12.30 2.97 -9.71
CA ARG A 20 12.50 3.87 -8.56
C ARG A 20 13.13 5.21 -8.92
N ALA A 21 14.18 5.23 -9.74
CA ALA A 21 14.86 6.48 -10.10
C ALA A 21 13.92 7.46 -10.81
N GLU A 22 13.17 6.99 -11.81
CA GLU A 22 12.18 7.80 -12.53
C GLU A 22 11.05 8.26 -11.60
N SER A 23 10.57 7.36 -10.73
CA SER A 23 9.53 7.68 -9.75
C SER A 23 9.96 8.80 -8.79
N ILE A 24 11.22 8.81 -8.35
CA ILE A 24 11.76 9.90 -7.52
C ILE A 24 11.83 11.21 -8.30
N GLU A 25 12.31 11.21 -9.55
CA GLU A 25 12.32 12.43 -10.38
C GLU A 25 10.92 13.02 -10.54
N ARG A 26 9.92 12.15 -10.78
CA ARG A 26 8.51 12.58 -10.85
C ARG A 26 8.02 13.12 -9.50
N ALA A 27 8.34 12.47 -8.39
CA ALA A 27 7.94 12.90 -7.06
C ALA A 27 8.56 14.25 -6.66
N LEU A 28 9.78 14.54 -7.09
CA LEU A 28 10.47 15.81 -6.81
C LEU A 28 9.72 17.04 -7.35
N THR A 29 8.97 16.90 -8.44
CA THR A 29 8.12 17.99 -8.96
C THR A 29 7.04 18.45 -7.98
N HIS A 30 6.69 17.58 -7.03
CA HIS A 30 5.73 17.85 -5.96
C HIS A 30 6.40 18.08 -4.60
N ALA A 31 7.70 17.83 -4.49
CA ALA A 31 8.45 17.98 -3.25
C ALA A 31 8.85 19.44 -3.04
N ARG A 32 8.24 20.10 -2.05
CA ARG A 32 8.46 21.53 -1.76
C ARG A 32 9.85 21.74 -1.13
N GLY A 33 10.85 22.05 -1.95
CA GLY A 33 12.19 22.43 -1.49
C GLY A 33 13.04 21.27 -0.96
N MET A 34 12.74 20.04 -1.38
CA MET A 34 13.50 18.85 -1.02
C MET A 34 14.53 18.54 -2.09
N ASP A 35 15.76 18.23 -1.70
CA ASP A 35 16.73 17.67 -2.62
C ASP A 35 16.40 16.20 -2.92
N ARG A 36 17.02 15.67 -3.98
CA ARG A 36 16.80 14.30 -4.45
C ARG A 36 17.12 13.24 -3.41
N ALA A 37 18.19 13.42 -2.62
CA ALA A 37 18.62 12.42 -1.65
C ALA A 37 17.62 12.32 -0.50
N ARG A 38 17.18 13.47 0.02
CA ARG A 38 16.16 13.55 1.07
C ARG A 38 14.80 13.05 0.58
N ALA A 39 14.43 13.30 -0.67
CA ALA A 39 13.20 12.78 -1.26
C ALA A 39 13.23 11.25 -1.38
N ALA A 40 14.36 10.70 -1.82
CA ALA A 40 14.57 9.27 -1.89
C ALA A 40 14.43 8.62 -0.50
N GLU A 41 15.10 9.17 0.52
CA GLU A 41 15.02 8.68 1.90
C GLU A 41 13.59 8.75 2.45
N PHE A 42 12.91 9.89 2.27
CA PHE A 42 11.53 10.07 2.72
C PHE A 42 10.57 9.06 2.07
N VAL A 43 10.73 8.82 0.76
CA VAL A 43 9.91 7.84 0.04
C VAL A 43 10.15 6.43 0.56
N ASP A 44 11.40 6.05 0.86
CA ASP A 44 11.73 4.70 1.34
C ASP A 44 11.10 4.39 2.71
N LEU A 45 10.82 5.40 3.55
CA LEU A 45 10.12 5.23 4.82
C LEU A 45 8.68 4.72 4.65
N TYR A 46 7.99 5.15 3.59
CA TYR A 46 6.55 4.92 3.42
C TYR A 46 6.18 4.05 2.22
N VAL A 47 7.09 3.88 1.25
CA VAL A 47 6.88 3.06 0.05
C VAL A 47 7.76 1.83 0.15
N ASN A 48 7.17 0.76 0.70
CA ASN A 48 7.85 -0.50 0.95
C ASN A 48 6.87 -1.67 0.70
N ARG A 49 7.25 -2.88 1.13
CA ARG A 49 6.40 -4.07 0.94
C ARG A 49 4.97 -3.89 1.46
N TRP A 50 4.78 -3.17 2.57
CA TRP A 50 3.47 -2.95 3.19
C TRP A 50 2.56 -2.08 2.34
N THR A 51 3.13 -1.20 1.51
CA THR A 51 2.41 -0.37 0.54
C THR A 51 1.92 -1.19 -0.64
N LEU A 52 2.67 -2.23 -1.01
CA LEU A 52 2.33 -3.12 -2.12
C LEU A 52 1.26 -4.14 -1.72
N GLU A 53 1.45 -4.75 -0.55
CA GLU A 53 0.52 -5.69 0.06
C GLU A 53 0.93 -5.92 1.52
N PHE A 54 -0.02 -5.76 2.43
CA PHE A 54 0.24 -5.99 3.84
C PHE A 54 -0.22 -7.37 4.32
N GLY A 55 -1.08 -8.05 3.55
CA GLY A 55 -1.51 -9.42 3.79
C GLY A 55 -2.06 -9.67 5.19
N GLU A 56 -2.07 -10.93 5.61
CA GLU A 56 -2.66 -11.36 6.88
C GLU A 56 -2.04 -10.65 8.09
N GLN A 57 -0.72 -10.40 8.06
CA GLN A 57 -0.03 -9.71 9.15
C GLN A 57 -0.50 -8.24 9.27
N GLY A 58 -0.69 -7.56 8.14
CA GLY A 58 -1.23 -6.20 8.12
C GLY A 58 -2.69 -6.16 8.58
N GLU A 59 -3.51 -7.10 8.13
CA GLU A 59 -4.90 -7.20 8.58
C GLU A 59 -4.98 -7.41 10.11
N ALA A 60 -4.14 -8.29 10.66
CA ALA A 60 -4.04 -8.51 12.10
C ALA A 60 -3.60 -7.23 12.83
N ALA A 61 -2.62 -6.50 12.30
CA ALA A 61 -2.17 -5.23 12.89
C ALA A 61 -3.30 -4.18 12.92
N VAL A 62 -4.08 -4.08 11.85
CA VAL A 62 -5.25 -3.18 11.78
C VAL A 62 -6.30 -3.56 12.82
N ARG A 63 -6.61 -4.85 12.96
CA ARG A 63 -7.57 -5.35 13.97
C ARG A 63 -7.12 -4.99 15.39
N VAL A 64 -5.86 -5.31 15.72
CA VAL A 64 -5.26 -4.99 17.04
C VAL A 64 -5.32 -3.49 17.34
N PHE A 65 -5.01 -2.66 16.34
CA PHE A 65 -5.05 -1.20 16.50
C PHE A 65 -6.48 -0.70 16.78
N LEU A 66 -7.47 -1.14 16.00
CA LEU A 66 -8.86 -0.75 16.18
C LEU A 66 -9.45 -1.24 17.51
N GLU A 67 -9.11 -2.46 17.94
CA GLU A 67 -9.48 -2.98 19.26
C GLU A 67 -8.88 -2.13 20.39
N ALA A 68 -7.63 -1.71 20.27
CA ALA A 68 -6.99 -0.85 21.27
C ALA A 68 -7.68 0.51 21.36
N LEU A 69 -8.06 1.10 20.22
CA LEU A 69 -8.83 2.34 20.19
C LEU A 69 -10.22 2.19 20.82
N CYS A 70 -10.89 1.06 20.57
CA CYS A 70 -12.17 0.75 21.20
C CYS A 70 -12.05 0.63 22.72
N ARG A 71 -11.05 -0.11 23.21
CA ARG A 71 -10.78 -0.23 24.66
C ARG A 71 -10.45 1.12 25.31
N ALA A 72 -9.80 2.01 24.56
CA ALA A 72 -9.50 3.37 25.01
C ALA A 72 -10.69 4.34 24.93
N GLY A 73 -11.85 3.90 24.42
CA GLY A 73 -13.04 4.74 24.26
C GLY A 73 -12.93 5.79 23.14
N VAL A 74 -11.99 5.64 22.21
CA VAL A 74 -11.75 6.59 21.10
C VAL A 74 -12.72 6.37 19.95
N THR A 75 -13.09 5.12 19.67
CA THR A 75 -14.02 4.72 18.61
C THR A 75 -14.93 3.59 19.10
N PRO A 76 -16.16 3.44 18.55
CA PRO A 76 -16.94 2.22 18.72
C PRO A 76 -16.22 0.98 18.16
N GLU A 77 -16.73 -0.21 18.53
CA GLU A 77 -16.22 -1.48 18.04
C GLU A 77 -16.31 -1.59 16.51
N ALA A 78 -15.18 -1.93 15.86
CA ALA A 78 -15.08 -2.08 14.42
C ALA A 78 -15.60 -3.46 13.96
N THR A 79 -16.91 -3.60 13.89
CA THR A 79 -17.56 -4.82 13.38
C THR A 79 -17.63 -4.82 11.84
N GLY A 80 -17.57 -6.01 11.22
CA GLY A 80 -17.76 -6.16 9.77
C GLY A 80 -16.61 -5.66 8.90
N LEU A 81 -15.37 -5.65 9.40
CA LEU A 81 -14.18 -5.28 8.63
C LEU A 81 -14.00 -6.19 7.40
N GLU A 82 -14.10 -5.58 6.21
CA GLU A 82 -13.78 -6.18 4.92
C GLU A 82 -12.42 -5.66 4.43
N PHE A 83 -11.52 -6.56 4.07
CA PHE A 83 -10.25 -6.24 3.44
C PHE A 83 -10.35 -6.58 1.96
N VAL A 84 -10.14 -5.58 1.09
CA VAL A 84 -10.25 -5.75 -0.36
C VAL A 84 -8.86 -5.78 -0.98
N GLY A 85 -8.43 -6.98 -1.36
CA GLY A 85 -7.17 -7.20 -2.08
C GLY A 85 -7.27 -6.95 -3.58
N ALA A 86 -6.12 -6.93 -4.25
CA ALA A 86 -6.08 -6.98 -5.70
C ALA A 86 -6.74 -8.29 -6.19
N ALA A 87 -7.58 -8.20 -7.22
CA ALA A 87 -8.15 -9.39 -7.86
C ALA A 87 -7.01 -10.32 -8.29
N VAL A 88 -7.04 -11.56 -7.79
CA VAL A 88 -6.20 -12.64 -8.32
C VAL A 88 -6.63 -12.83 -9.77
N GLY A 89 -5.74 -12.52 -10.70
CA GLY A 89 -6.00 -12.79 -12.10
C GLY A 89 -6.22 -14.28 -12.28
N ALA A 90 -7.40 -14.67 -12.77
CA ALA A 90 -7.54 -15.90 -13.52
C ALA A 90 -6.64 -15.79 -14.76
N GLY A 91 -5.50 -16.49 -14.73
CA GLY A 91 -4.60 -16.77 -15.85
C GLY A 91 -3.73 -17.94 -15.38
N GLY A 92 -4.00 -19.18 -15.80
CA GLY A 92 -3.65 -19.70 -17.13
C GLY A 92 -2.19 -20.14 -17.03
N SER A 93 -1.86 -21.39 -16.70
CA SER A 93 -1.88 -22.53 -17.64
C SER A 93 -1.62 -22.07 -19.06
N ASP A 94 -0.36 -21.78 -19.36
CA ASP A 94 0.32 -21.82 -20.65
C ASP A 94 1.80 -21.56 -20.31
N ALA A 95 2.81 -22.36 -20.64
CA ALA A 95 2.93 -23.65 -21.29
C ALA A 95 4.38 -24.14 -21.00
N ASP A 96 4.57 -25.46 -21.11
CA ASP A 96 5.77 -26.17 -21.60
C ASP A 96 7.15 -25.88 -20.97
#